data_AF-A0A364MC52-F1
#
_entry.id   AF-A0A364MC52-F1
#
_cell.length_a   1.000
_cell.length_b   1.000
_cell.length_c   1.000
_cell.angle_alpha   90.00
_cell.angle_beta   90.00
_cell.angle_gamma   90.00
#
_symmetry.space_group_name_H-M   'P 1'
#
loop_
_entity.id
_entity.type
_entity.pdbx_description
1 polymer ?
#
loop_
_entity_poly.entity_id
_entity_poly.type
_entity_poly.pdbx_seq_one_letter_code
_entity_poly.pdbx_strand_id
1 'polypeptide(L)'
;MKVALLTLAAGLANAASIAVTPRAFPNAPDKYAPANVSCPSTRPSIRSAAALSTSEKDWLQVRRNETLEPMKDLLGRLNLSSFDASGYIDRHKNNASNIPNVAIAVSGGGYRALTNGAGAIKAFDSRTSNSTARGQLGGLLQSSTYLSGLSGGGWLVGSVYINNFTTIGDLQASDKVWDFKNSILEGPDVKHFQLINTAAYWKDLYDAVKDKRNAGFNTSLTDYWGRALSYQFINATTDDGGPSYTWSSIALGDDFKKGKMPMPILVADGRNPGEILIGSNSTVYEFNPWEFGSFDPSVYGFAPLEYLGSNFENGELPKGESCVRGFDNAGFVMGTSSSLFNQFILRLNGTDIPNFLKEAIADVLEHLGENDEDIAVYAPNPFYKYRNSTAAYSSTPELDVVDGGEDGQNVPLHPLIQPTRNVDVIFAVDSSADTDHSWPNGSSLIYTYERSLNTTGIANGTSFPAVPDVNTFLNLGLNKRPTFFGCNSSNTSTPTPLIVYLPNAPYTAESNTSTFQLAYKDQQRDDIILNGYNVVTQGNASADANWPSCVGCAILQRSTERTNTKLPDICNTCFKNYCWDGKTNSTTPAPYEPELLMEASTSGASKDQLNRTAAVIAFAVMFFMTI
;
A
#
# COMPACT_ATOMS: atom_id res chain seq x y z
N MET A 1 24.55 -64.54 21.28
CA MET A 1 24.85 -63.55 22.33
C MET A 1 24.13 -62.26 21.94
N LYS A 2 23.31 -61.71 22.84
CA LYS A 2 22.37 -60.60 22.59
C LYS A 2 23.11 -59.33 22.12
N VAL A 3 22.67 -58.72 21.02
CA VAL A 3 22.90 -57.30 20.73
C VAL A 3 21.58 -56.69 20.24
N ALA A 4 21.24 -55.56 20.83
CA ALA A 4 19.92 -54.93 20.83
C ALA A 4 19.53 -54.29 19.49
N LEU A 5 18.24 -54.39 19.15
CA LEU A 5 17.58 -53.51 18.18
C LEU A 5 17.56 -52.09 18.75
N LEU A 6 18.28 -51.17 18.12
CA LEU A 6 18.06 -49.73 18.24
C LEU A 6 17.40 -49.26 16.94
N THR A 7 16.14 -48.84 17.07
CA THR A 7 15.33 -48.19 16.05
C THR A 7 15.97 -46.90 15.58
N LEU A 8 16.45 -46.87 14.32
CA LEU A 8 16.67 -45.63 13.58
C LEU A 8 15.33 -45.22 12.93
N ALA A 9 14.54 -44.43 13.66
CA ALA A 9 13.44 -43.66 13.11
C ALA A 9 13.87 -42.19 13.14
N ALA A 10 14.48 -41.71 12.05
CA ALA A 10 14.70 -40.30 11.82
C ALA A 10 14.90 -40.07 10.32
N GLY A 11 14.07 -39.20 9.73
CA GLY A 11 14.37 -38.64 8.41
C GLY A 11 13.28 -38.71 7.33
N LEU A 12 11.99 -38.70 7.68
CA LEU A 12 10.93 -38.26 6.76
C LEU A 12 10.06 -37.24 7.49
N ALA A 13 10.61 -36.05 7.73
CA ALA A 13 9.82 -34.91 8.15
C ALA A 13 9.27 -34.23 6.89
N ASN A 14 7.98 -34.46 6.66
CA ASN A 14 7.01 -33.61 5.98
C ASN A 14 7.57 -32.53 5.03
N ALA A 15 7.52 -32.81 3.73
CA ALA A 15 7.07 -31.80 2.79
C ALA A 15 5.57 -31.57 3.07
N ALA A 16 5.28 -30.84 4.16
CA ALA A 16 3.96 -30.28 4.34
C ALA A 16 3.80 -29.28 3.22
N SER A 17 2.96 -29.62 2.23
CA SER A 17 2.22 -28.64 1.46
C SER A 17 1.83 -27.52 2.41
N ILE A 18 2.39 -26.32 2.22
CA ILE A 18 2.00 -25.13 2.97
C ILE A 18 0.54 -24.92 2.61
N ALA A 19 -0.35 -25.43 3.45
CA ALA A 19 -1.76 -25.14 3.37
C ALA A 19 -1.89 -23.66 3.70
N VAL A 20 -1.99 -22.84 2.65
CA VAL A 20 -2.34 -21.43 2.75
C VAL A 20 -3.64 -21.38 3.53
N THR A 21 -3.57 -20.95 4.79
CA THR A 21 -4.77 -20.75 5.60
C THR A 21 -5.39 -19.44 5.10
N PRO A 22 -6.62 -19.43 4.54
CA PRO A 22 -7.22 -18.19 4.02
C PRO A 22 -7.44 -17.21 5.17
N ARG A 23 -6.90 -15.99 5.08
CA ARG A 23 -6.93 -15.03 6.20
C ARG A 23 -7.03 -13.54 5.79
N ALA A 24 -7.62 -13.27 4.63
CA ALA A 24 -8.77 -12.38 4.57
C ALA A 24 -10.00 -13.27 4.32
N PHE A 25 -11.16 -12.90 4.85
CA PHE A 25 -12.32 -13.78 4.78
C PHE A 25 -13.16 -13.45 3.55
N PRO A 26 -13.59 -14.44 2.75
CA PRO A 26 -14.65 -14.27 1.77
C PRO A 26 -16.00 -14.15 2.48
N ASN A 27 -16.19 -13.07 3.25
CA ASN A 27 -17.32 -12.89 4.17
C ASN A 27 -18.38 -11.90 3.69
N ALA A 28 -18.30 -11.42 2.44
CA ALA A 28 -19.40 -10.71 1.82
C ALA A 28 -20.62 -11.64 1.73
N PRO A 29 -21.83 -11.14 2.03
CA PRO A 29 -23.04 -11.98 2.11
C PRO A 29 -23.47 -12.57 0.77
N ASP A 30 -23.22 -11.88 -0.34
CA ASP A 30 -23.64 -12.31 -1.68
C ASP A 30 -22.59 -11.97 -2.75
N LYS A 31 -21.41 -12.59 -2.61
CA LYS A 31 -20.28 -12.37 -3.54
C LYS A 31 -20.02 -10.86 -3.72
N TYR A 32 -20.12 -10.37 -4.96
CA TYR A 32 -19.89 -8.97 -5.33
C TYR A 32 -21.12 -8.08 -5.09
N ALA A 33 -22.32 -8.66 -5.04
CA ALA A 33 -23.55 -7.90 -4.79
C ALA A 33 -23.62 -7.53 -3.30
N PRO A 34 -23.75 -6.23 -2.96
CA PRO A 34 -24.03 -5.86 -1.58
C PRO A 34 -25.42 -6.37 -1.18
N ALA A 35 -25.57 -6.83 0.06
CA ALA A 35 -26.81 -7.43 0.51
C ALA A 35 -27.25 -6.89 1.87
N ASN A 36 -28.57 -6.84 2.06
CA ASN A 36 -29.19 -6.51 3.33
C ASN A 36 -28.90 -7.60 4.37
N VAL A 37 -28.51 -7.16 5.56
CA VAL A 37 -28.26 -8.00 6.73
C VAL A 37 -28.93 -7.41 7.97
N SER A 38 -29.06 -8.23 9.01
CA SER A 38 -29.46 -7.72 10.33
C SER A 38 -28.38 -6.79 10.89
N CYS A 39 -28.82 -5.63 11.38
CA CYS A 39 -27.91 -4.70 12.06
C CYS A 39 -27.47 -5.25 13.43
N PRO A 40 -26.25 -4.88 13.88
CA PRO A 40 -25.85 -5.07 15.26
C PRO A 40 -26.80 -4.33 16.23
N SER A 41 -26.81 -4.77 17.50
CA SER A 41 -27.67 -4.18 18.54
C SER A 41 -27.43 -2.67 18.72
N THR A 42 -26.16 -2.27 18.67
CA THR A 42 -25.76 -0.88 18.50
C THR A 42 -25.68 -0.62 17.00
N ARG A 43 -26.64 0.13 16.47
CA ARG A 43 -26.68 0.41 15.02
C ARG A 43 -25.45 1.22 14.60
N PRO A 44 -24.92 0.98 13.39
CA PRO A 44 -23.81 1.77 12.87
C PRO A 44 -24.23 3.24 12.68
N SER A 45 -23.26 4.13 12.89
CA SER A 45 -23.42 5.57 12.67
C SER A 45 -22.09 6.18 12.18
N ILE A 46 -22.18 7.36 11.57
CA ILE A 46 -21.03 8.13 11.12
C ILE A 46 -20.39 8.78 12.34
N ARG A 47 -19.11 8.51 12.59
CA ARG A 47 -18.38 9.19 13.66
C ARG A 47 -17.76 10.49 13.17
N SER A 48 -17.55 11.43 14.09
CA SER A 48 -16.74 12.62 13.83
C SER A 48 -15.26 12.26 13.66
N ALA A 49 -14.57 13.00 12.79
CA ALA A 49 -13.12 12.91 12.59
C ALA A 49 -12.28 13.61 13.68
N ALA A 50 -12.90 14.20 14.71
CA ALA A 50 -12.19 14.91 15.79
C ALA A 50 -11.24 14.05 16.63
N ALA A 51 -11.37 12.72 16.58
CA ALA A 51 -10.44 11.79 17.18
C ALA A 51 -10.40 10.50 16.35
N LEU A 52 -9.39 9.66 16.60
CA LEU A 52 -9.35 8.29 16.07
C LEU A 52 -10.55 7.48 16.58
N SER A 53 -10.99 6.51 15.78
CA SER A 53 -12.01 5.54 16.18
C SER A 53 -11.59 4.77 17.43
N THR A 54 -12.58 4.26 18.18
CA THR A 54 -12.31 3.36 19.30
C THR A 54 -11.56 2.12 18.83
N SER A 55 -11.91 1.57 17.66
CA SER A 55 -11.23 0.42 17.06
C SER A 55 -9.75 0.67 16.82
N GLU A 56 -9.37 1.81 16.22
CA GLU A 56 -7.96 2.15 16.01
C GLU A 56 -7.24 2.37 17.34
N LYS A 57 -7.85 3.07 18.31
CA LYS A 57 -7.26 3.29 19.65
C LYS A 57 -7.00 1.99 20.41
N ASP A 58 -7.96 1.07 20.40
CA ASP A 58 -7.85 -0.21 21.08
C ASP A 58 -6.80 -1.10 20.40
N TRP A 59 -6.79 -1.11 19.07
CA TRP A 59 -5.79 -1.84 18.30
C TRP A 59 -4.38 -1.30 18.52
N LEU A 60 -4.20 0.01 18.62
CA LEU A 60 -2.91 0.63 18.91
C LEU A 60 -2.33 0.15 20.25
N GLN A 61 -3.15 -0.11 21.27
CA GLN A 61 -2.66 -0.65 22.55
C GLN A 61 -1.99 -2.03 22.37
N VAL A 62 -2.48 -2.82 21.43
CA VAL A 62 -1.91 -4.14 21.09
C VAL A 62 -0.70 -3.97 20.17
N ARG A 63 -0.86 -3.23 19.06
CA ARG A 63 0.21 -3.01 18.06
C ARG A 63 1.48 -2.43 18.68
N ARG A 64 1.35 -1.46 19.59
CA ARG A 64 2.51 -0.80 20.19
C ARG A 64 3.40 -1.74 20.99
N ASN A 65 2.87 -2.85 21.51
CA ASN A 65 3.69 -3.90 22.13
C ASN A 65 4.41 -4.75 21.09
N GLU A 66 3.73 -5.11 19.99
CA GLU A 66 4.30 -5.92 18.91
C GLU A 66 5.38 -5.19 18.10
N THR A 67 5.45 -3.86 18.14
CA THR A 67 6.52 -3.10 17.48
C THR A 67 7.82 -3.06 18.28
N LEU A 68 7.81 -3.36 19.59
CA LEU A 68 8.97 -3.15 20.47
C LEU A 68 10.15 -4.06 20.14
N GLU A 69 9.92 -5.38 20.08
CA GLU A 69 11.00 -6.34 19.83
C GLU A 69 11.57 -6.21 18.42
N PRO A 70 10.76 -6.10 17.35
CA PRO A 70 11.29 -5.84 16.01
C PRO A 70 12.09 -4.54 15.91
N MET A 71 11.66 -3.49 16.61
CA MET A 71 12.38 -2.21 16.63
C MET A 71 13.71 -2.31 17.39
N LYS A 72 13.73 -3.05 18.50
CA LYS A 72 14.95 -3.33 19.27
C LYS A 72 15.96 -4.13 18.44
N ASP A 73 15.50 -5.16 17.75
CA ASP A 73 16.32 -6.02 16.88
C ASP A 73 16.84 -5.27 15.66
N LEU A 74 15.99 -4.42 15.06
CA LEU A 74 16.38 -3.55 13.96
C LEU A 74 17.47 -2.58 14.42
N LEU A 75 17.17 -1.72 15.40
CA LEU A 75 18.08 -0.68 15.85
C LEU A 75 19.39 -1.23 16.41
N GLY A 76 19.35 -2.41 17.05
CA GLY A 76 20.55 -3.10 17.54
C GLY A 76 21.51 -3.51 16.41
N ARG A 77 21.00 -3.78 15.20
CA ARG A 77 21.82 -4.14 14.03
C ARG A 77 22.25 -2.96 13.17
N LEU A 78 21.59 -1.81 13.27
CA LEU A 78 21.90 -0.61 12.47
C LEU A 78 23.20 0.11 12.93
N ASN A 79 23.92 -0.43 13.92
CA ASN A 79 25.25 -0.01 14.34
C ASN A 79 25.37 1.50 14.63
N LEU A 80 24.69 1.98 15.67
CA LEU A 80 24.72 3.39 16.10
C LEU A 80 25.95 3.71 16.98
N SER A 81 27.10 3.13 16.62
CA SER A 81 28.38 3.24 17.34
C SER A 81 28.24 2.84 18.81
N SER A 82 28.52 3.76 19.75
CA SER A 82 28.46 3.50 21.20
C SER A 82 27.05 3.66 21.80
N PHE A 83 26.05 4.04 21.02
CA PHE A 83 24.69 4.23 21.52
C PHE A 83 23.96 2.89 21.65
N ASP A 84 23.59 2.54 22.88
CA ASP A 84 22.78 1.37 23.20
C ASP A 84 21.30 1.61 22.85
N ALA A 85 20.98 1.44 21.56
CA ALA A 85 19.64 1.64 21.03
C ALA A 85 18.66 0.57 21.50
N SER A 86 19.10 -0.68 21.62
CA SER A 86 18.27 -1.76 22.13
C SER A 86 17.89 -1.51 23.60
N GLY A 87 18.84 -1.10 24.43
CA GLY A 87 18.55 -0.69 25.80
C GLY A 87 17.75 0.61 25.90
N TYR A 88 17.86 1.52 24.92
CA TYR A 88 16.98 2.71 24.85
C TYR A 88 15.50 2.31 24.71
N ILE A 89 15.18 1.38 23.79
CA ILE A 89 13.82 0.84 23.66
C ILE A 89 13.39 0.17 24.97
N ASP A 90 14.23 -0.66 25.58
CA ASP A 90 13.92 -1.34 26.84
C ASP A 90 13.66 -0.38 28.02
N ARG A 91 14.38 0.75 28.09
CA ARG A 91 14.18 1.78 29.12
C ARG A 91 12.84 2.51 28.96
N HIS A 92 12.39 2.72 27.72
CA HIS A 92 11.21 3.53 27.43
C HIS A 92 9.93 2.74 27.11
N LYS A 93 10.00 1.40 26.96
CA LYS A 93 8.87 0.56 26.52
C LYS A 93 7.57 0.69 27.32
N ASN A 94 7.66 1.06 28.59
CA ASN A 94 6.49 1.25 29.46
C ASN A 94 5.76 2.59 29.21
N ASN A 95 6.29 3.47 28.35
CA ASN A 95 5.65 4.70 27.94
C ASN A 95 5.60 4.74 26.41
N ALA A 96 4.43 4.42 25.84
CA ALA A 96 4.23 4.35 24.40
C ALA A 96 4.55 5.67 23.68
N SER A 97 4.36 6.83 24.32
CA SER A 97 4.69 8.13 23.72
C SER A 97 6.19 8.37 23.59
N ASN A 98 7.01 7.67 24.38
CA ASN A 98 8.47 7.75 24.30
C ASN A 98 9.06 6.81 23.26
N ILE A 99 8.30 5.82 22.76
CA ILE A 99 8.77 4.88 21.73
C ILE A 99 8.54 5.50 20.34
N PRO A 100 9.49 5.37 19.38
CA PRO A 100 9.27 5.82 18.02
C PRO A 100 7.96 5.30 17.40
N ASN A 101 7.26 6.14 16.66
CA ASN A 101 6.10 5.76 15.87
C ASN A 101 6.42 5.86 14.38
N VAL A 102 6.63 4.72 13.74
CA VAL A 102 7.12 4.62 12.37
C VAL A 102 5.96 4.37 11.41
N ALA A 103 5.93 5.02 10.27
CA ALA A 103 5.01 4.71 9.19
C ALA A 103 5.74 4.56 7.84
N ILE A 104 5.08 3.92 6.89
CA ILE A 104 5.54 3.74 5.52
C ILE A 104 4.46 4.25 4.58
N ALA A 105 4.83 4.95 3.52
CA ALA A 105 3.93 5.36 2.45
C ALA A 105 4.49 4.88 1.10
N VAL A 106 3.63 4.30 0.26
CA VAL A 106 4.00 3.83 -1.09
C VAL A 106 3.15 4.57 -2.12
N SER A 107 3.81 5.23 -3.07
CA SER A 107 3.16 6.10 -4.05
C SER A 107 2.29 5.36 -5.07
N GLY A 108 1.55 6.13 -5.87
CA GLY A 108 0.92 5.67 -7.11
C GLY A 108 1.86 5.56 -8.30
N GLY A 109 1.35 5.01 -9.41
CA GLY A 109 2.10 4.77 -10.65
C GLY A 109 1.94 3.37 -11.27
N GLY A 110 0.78 2.73 -11.11
CA GLY A 110 0.49 1.42 -11.72
C GLY A 110 1.46 0.30 -11.29
N TYR A 111 1.76 -0.63 -12.21
CA TYR A 111 2.67 -1.75 -11.92
C TYR A 111 4.09 -1.31 -11.55
N ARG A 112 4.55 -0.16 -12.06
CA ARG A 112 5.84 0.43 -11.65
C ARG A 112 5.88 0.68 -10.15
N ALA A 113 4.86 1.38 -9.63
CA ALA A 113 4.79 1.69 -8.22
C ALA A 113 4.57 0.45 -7.36
N LEU A 114 3.73 -0.49 -7.82
CA LEU A 114 3.57 -1.78 -7.15
C LEU A 114 4.91 -2.51 -7.02
N THR A 115 5.67 -2.66 -8.10
CA THR A 115 6.90 -3.47 -8.13
C THR A 115 8.07 -2.78 -7.44
N ASN A 116 8.27 -1.47 -7.62
CA ASN A 116 9.29 -0.72 -6.90
C ASN A 116 8.97 -0.68 -5.38
N GLY A 117 7.72 -0.39 -5.02
CA GLY A 117 7.23 -0.44 -3.65
C GLY A 117 7.37 -1.84 -3.03
N ALA A 118 7.11 -2.90 -3.80
CA ALA A 118 7.30 -4.28 -3.36
C ALA A 118 8.77 -4.55 -3.00
N GLY A 119 9.72 -4.02 -3.78
CA GLY A 119 11.14 -4.05 -3.43
C GLY A 119 11.43 -3.43 -2.07
N ALA A 120 10.85 -2.25 -1.82
CA ALA A 120 11.00 -1.57 -0.53
C ALA A 120 10.42 -2.38 0.63
N ILE A 121 9.18 -2.87 0.51
CA ILE A 121 8.53 -3.70 1.53
C ILE A 121 9.32 -4.99 1.76
N LYS A 122 9.83 -5.63 0.69
CA LYS A 122 10.67 -6.83 0.77
C LYS A 122 11.96 -6.59 1.56
N ALA A 123 12.59 -5.43 1.39
CA ALA A 123 13.78 -5.03 2.16
C ALA A 123 13.47 -4.72 3.63
N PHE A 124 12.29 -4.19 3.91
CA PHE A 124 11.84 -3.83 5.25
C PHE A 124 11.28 -5.01 6.05
N ASP A 125 10.90 -6.09 5.38
CA ASP A 125 10.27 -7.27 6.00
C ASP A 125 11.33 -8.25 6.54
N SER A 126 11.33 -8.51 7.85
CA SER A 126 12.24 -9.48 8.48
C SER A 126 11.96 -10.94 8.09
N ARG A 127 10.80 -11.23 7.47
CA ARG A 127 10.45 -12.56 6.95
C ARG A 127 11.13 -12.85 5.62
N THR A 128 11.63 -11.83 4.93
CA THR A 128 12.43 -12.00 3.72
C THR A 128 13.76 -12.65 4.05
N SER A 129 14.12 -13.70 3.33
CA SER A 129 15.42 -14.37 3.50
C SER A 129 16.58 -13.37 3.40
N ASN A 130 17.50 -13.41 4.37
CA ASN A 130 18.68 -12.55 4.50
C ASN A 130 18.42 -11.03 4.68
N SER A 131 17.18 -10.57 4.83
CA SER A 131 16.89 -9.13 5.05
C SER A 131 17.30 -8.61 6.43
N THR A 132 17.74 -9.48 7.34
CA THR A 132 18.25 -9.09 8.66
C THR A 132 19.77 -9.11 8.77
N ALA A 133 20.48 -9.42 7.68
CA ALA A 133 21.93 -9.39 7.63
C ALA A 133 22.49 -7.96 7.83
N ARG A 134 23.81 -7.85 8.01
CA ARG A 134 24.49 -6.55 8.11
C ARG A 134 24.23 -5.72 6.85
N GLY A 135 23.91 -4.44 7.02
CA GLY A 135 23.60 -3.54 5.90
C GLY A 135 22.13 -3.55 5.46
N GLN A 136 21.30 -4.44 6.03
CA GLN A 136 19.91 -4.65 5.63
C GLN A 136 18.92 -4.03 6.62
N LEU A 137 17.70 -3.78 6.16
CA LEU A 137 16.66 -3.03 6.88
C LEU A 137 15.45 -3.88 7.31
N GLY A 138 15.54 -5.21 7.23
CA GLY A 138 14.49 -6.13 7.64
C GLY A 138 14.10 -5.92 9.10
N GLY A 139 12.80 -5.91 9.40
CA GLY A 139 12.26 -5.54 10.70
C GLY A 139 11.67 -4.14 10.74
N LEU A 140 11.96 -3.28 9.76
CA LEU A 140 11.32 -1.97 9.65
C LEU A 140 9.80 -2.09 9.46
N LEU A 141 9.34 -2.99 8.60
CA LEU A 141 7.91 -3.25 8.39
C LEU A 141 7.25 -3.72 9.69
N GLN A 142 7.89 -4.65 10.41
CA GLN A 142 7.39 -5.14 11.70
C GLN A 142 7.38 -4.05 12.78
N SER A 143 8.27 -3.06 12.69
CA SER A 143 8.36 -1.92 13.60
C SER A 143 7.36 -0.80 13.28
N SER A 144 6.79 -0.75 12.07
CA SER A 144 5.87 0.30 11.63
C SER A 144 4.47 0.16 12.22
N THR A 145 3.83 1.26 12.60
CA THR A 145 2.43 1.26 13.04
C THR A 145 1.47 1.29 11.85
N TYR A 146 1.81 2.06 10.81
CA TYR A 146 0.95 2.30 9.64
C TYR A 146 1.70 2.02 8.33
N LEU A 147 0.96 1.58 7.32
CA LEU A 147 1.41 1.45 5.94
C LEU A 147 0.32 1.99 5.02
N SER A 148 0.57 3.11 4.36
CA SER A 148 -0.35 3.71 3.40
C SER A 148 0.05 3.44 1.94
N GLY A 149 -0.95 3.31 1.08
CA GLY A 149 -0.80 3.16 -0.37
C GLY A 149 -1.90 3.91 -1.12
N LEU A 150 -1.62 4.34 -2.34
CA LEU A 150 -2.64 4.80 -3.30
C LEU A 150 -2.30 4.28 -4.68
N SER A 151 -3.29 4.19 -5.57
CA SER A 151 -3.11 3.73 -6.95
C SER A 151 -2.33 2.40 -7.01
N GLY A 152 -1.26 2.32 -7.82
CA GLY A 152 -0.34 1.17 -7.85
C GLY A 152 0.25 0.75 -6.50
N GLY A 153 0.55 1.70 -5.59
CA GLY A 153 0.92 1.40 -4.21
C GLY A 153 -0.23 0.82 -3.39
N GLY A 154 -1.47 1.21 -3.71
CA GLY A 154 -2.69 0.62 -3.16
C GLY A 154 -2.90 -0.83 -3.61
N TRP A 155 -2.55 -1.18 -4.84
CA TRP A 155 -2.55 -2.56 -5.33
C TRP A 155 -1.55 -3.44 -4.58
N LEU A 156 -0.36 -2.90 -4.28
CA LEU A 156 0.65 -3.58 -3.44
C LEU A 156 0.10 -3.85 -2.04
N VAL A 157 -0.41 -2.82 -1.36
CA VAL A 157 -0.96 -2.95 -0.02
C VAL A 157 -2.14 -3.91 -0.02
N GLY A 158 -3.10 -3.76 -0.94
CA GLY A 158 -4.23 -4.68 -1.06
C GLY A 158 -3.80 -6.13 -1.33
N SER A 159 -2.86 -6.36 -2.23
CA SER A 159 -2.28 -7.69 -2.49
C SER A 159 -1.69 -8.31 -1.24
N VAL A 160 -0.90 -7.56 -0.48
CA VAL A 160 -0.26 -8.09 0.74
C VAL A 160 -1.33 -8.44 1.78
N TYR A 161 -2.25 -7.54 2.08
CA TYR A 161 -3.15 -7.68 3.22
C TYR A 161 -4.33 -8.62 2.96
N ILE A 162 -4.95 -8.55 1.78
CA ILE A 162 -6.05 -9.44 1.42
C ILE A 162 -5.55 -10.88 1.27
N ASN A 163 -4.31 -11.06 0.84
CA ASN A 163 -3.66 -12.38 0.89
C ASN A 163 -3.02 -12.64 2.26
N ASN A 164 -3.65 -12.31 3.38
CA ASN A 164 -3.15 -12.67 4.71
C ASN A 164 -1.74 -12.13 5.05
N PHE A 165 -1.49 -10.85 4.76
CA PHE A 165 -0.19 -10.23 5.00
C PHE A 165 0.98 -11.03 4.40
N THR A 166 0.77 -11.65 3.23
CA THR A 166 1.73 -12.55 2.55
C THR A 166 2.99 -11.78 2.17
N THR A 167 4.14 -12.45 2.25
CA THR A 167 5.43 -11.82 1.91
C THR A 167 5.51 -11.52 0.41
N ILE A 168 6.32 -10.52 0.04
CA ILE A 168 6.55 -10.21 -1.38
C ILE A 168 7.16 -11.41 -2.12
N GLY A 169 8.05 -12.16 -1.47
CA GLY A 169 8.65 -13.35 -2.08
C GLY A 169 7.61 -14.43 -2.42
N ASP A 170 6.65 -14.67 -1.54
CA ASP A 170 5.57 -15.63 -1.77
C ASP A 170 4.58 -15.15 -2.84
N LEU A 171 4.29 -13.85 -2.91
CA LEU A 171 3.47 -13.27 -3.98
C LEU A 171 4.18 -13.42 -5.34
N GLN A 172 5.48 -13.14 -5.43
CA GLN A 172 6.27 -13.34 -6.65
C GLN A 172 6.31 -14.80 -7.13
N ALA A 173 6.29 -15.75 -6.18
CA ALA A 173 6.35 -17.18 -6.45
C ALA A 173 4.99 -17.83 -6.73
N SER A 174 3.90 -17.09 -6.55
CA SER A 174 2.53 -17.58 -6.76
C SER A 174 2.26 -17.89 -8.23
N ASP A 175 1.51 -18.96 -8.50
CA ASP A 175 0.98 -19.26 -9.84
C ASP A 175 -0.44 -18.70 -10.06
N LYS A 176 -0.97 -17.96 -9.08
CA LYS A 176 -2.34 -17.43 -9.09
C LYS A 176 -2.44 -15.92 -9.09
N VAL A 177 -1.45 -15.25 -8.49
CA VAL A 177 -1.41 -13.79 -8.36
C VAL A 177 -0.05 -13.30 -8.80
N TRP A 178 0.03 -12.02 -9.16
CA TRP A 178 1.27 -11.39 -9.65
C TRP A 178 1.83 -12.01 -10.93
N ASP A 179 1.00 -12.74 -11.69
CA ASP A 179 1.30 -13.18 -13.05
C ASP A 179 1.02 -12.03 -14.04
N PHE A 180 1.98 -11.11 -14.11
CA PHE A 180 1.87 -9.91 -14.95
C PHE A 180 2.25 -10.17 -16.41
N LYS A 181 2.55 -11.41 -16.81
CA LYS A 181 2.92 -11.70 -18.21
C LYS A 181 1.76 -11.45 -19.17
N ASN A 182 0.54 -11.72 -18.70
CA ASN A 182 -0.71 -11.44 -19.40
C ASN A 182 -1.21 -10.07 -18.94
N SER A 183 -1.72 -9.28 -19.88
CA SER A 183 -2.33 -8.02 -19.53
C SER A 183 -3.54 -8.23 -18.64
N ILE A 184 -3.79 -7.32 -17.69
CA ILE A 184 -5.04 -7.28 -16.92
C ILE A 184 -6.30 -7.23 -17.81
N LEU A 185 -6.15 -6.76 -19.05
CA LEU A 185 -7.21 -6.73 -20.08
C LEU A 185 -7.46 -8.09 -20.74
N GLU A 186 -6.46 -8.97 -20.73
CA GLU A 186 -6.53 -10.32 -21.29
C GLU A 186 -7.06 -11.33 -20.27
N GLY A 187 -6.71 -11.12 -19.00
CA GLY A 187 -7.03 -12.00 -17.88
C GLY A 187 -5.96 -13.08 -17.61
N PRO A 188 -6.07 -13.84 -16.51
CA PRO A 188 -5.09 -14.87 -16.16
C PRO A 188 -5.23 -16.15 -16.98
N ASP A 189 -4.14 -16.92 -17.12
CA ASP A 189 -4.14 -18.27 -17.68
C ASP A 189 -4.77 -19.28 -16.71
N VAL A 190 -6.10 -19.29 -16.56
CA VAL A 190 -6.73 -20.13 -15.54
C VAL A 190 -6.80 -21.62 -15.95
N LYS A 191 -6.29 -22.50 -15.07
CA LYS A 191 -6.28 -23.97 -15.24
C LYS A 191 -7.68 -24.59 -15.45
N HIS A 192 -8.74 -23.92 -15.01
CA HIS A 192 -10.14 -24.39 -15.14
C HIS A 192 -10.84 -23.97 -16.43
N PHE A 193 -10.29 -23.03 -17.20
CA PHE A 193 -10.88 -22.50 -18.44
C PHE A 193 -10.08 -22.94 -19.67
N GLN A 194 -9.72 -24.24 -19.73
CA GLN A 194 -9.13 -24.82 -20.92
C GLN A 194 -10.10 -24.62 -22.10
N LEU A 195 -9.82 -23.58 -22.92
CA LEU A 195 -10.38 -23.25 -24.24
C LEU A 195 -11.27 -21.99 -24.39
N ILE A 196 -11.46 -21.11 -23.39
CA ILE A 196 -12.14 -19.81 -23.61
C ILE A 196 -11.41 -18.67 -22.86
N ASN A 197 -10.43 -18.06 -23.53
CA ASN A 197 -9.28 -17.39 -22.89
C ASN A 197 -9.55 -15.98 -22.32
N THR A 198 -10.40 -15.15 -22.94
CA THR A 198 -10.60 -13.75 -22.50
C THR A 198 -12.09 -13.38 -22.42
N ALA A 199 -12.93 -13.93 -23.29
CA ALA A 199 -14.37 -13.68 -23.26
C ALA A 199 -15.06 -14.23 -22.00
N ALA A 200 -14.62 -15.37 -21.46
CA ALA A 200 -15.14 -15.93 -20.22
C ALA A 200 -14.77 -15.08 -19.00
N TYR A 201 -13.53 -14.58 -18.96
CA TYR A 201 -13.06 -13.62 -17.96
C TYR A 201 -13.92 -12.35 -17.96
N TRP A 202 -14.08 -11.70 -19.13
CA TRP A 202 -14.93 -10.52 -19.24
C TRP A 202 -16.41 -10.80 -18.95
N LYS A 203 -16.88 -12.01 -19.22
CA LYS A 203 -18.24 -12.43 -18.85
C LYS A 203 -18.39 -12.54 -17.33
N ASP A 204 -17.41 -13.07 -16.61
CA ASP A 204 -17.43 -13.10 -15.14
C ASP A 204 -17.48 -11.70 -14.55
N LEU A 205 -16.61 -10.80 -15.04
CA LEU A 205 -16.60 -9.39 -14.65
C LEU A 205 -17.98 -8.76 -14.88
N TYR A 206 -18.55 -8.93 -16.08
CA TYR A 206 -19.87 -8.43 -16.42
C TYR A 206 -20.98 -8.99 -15.53
N ASP A 207 -21.00 -10.31 -15.30
CA ASP A 207 -22.03 -10.95 -14.48
C ASP A 207 -21.94 -10.44 -13.02
N ALA A 208 -20.73 -10.27 -12.46
CA ALA A 208 -20.53 -9.70 -11.13
C ALA A 208 -21.05 -8.25 -11.02
N VAL A 209 -20.67 -7.37 -11.96
CA VAL A 209 -21.14 -5.97 -11.96
C VAL A 209 -22.65 -5.89 -12.16
N LYS A 210 -23.20 -6.74 -13.04
CA LYS A 210 -24.64 -6.88 -13.24
C LYS A 210 -25.37 -7.31 -11.97
N ASP A 211 -24.81 -8.23 -11.19
CA ASP A 211 -25.40 -8.66 -9.91
C ASP A 211 -25.46 -7.51 -8.90
N LYS A 212 -24.40 -6.69 -8.79
CA LYS A 212 -24.42 -5.46 -7.96
C LYS A 212 -25.51 -4.49 -8.43
N ARG A 213 -25.65 -4.29 -9.75
CA ARG A 213 -26.72 -3.44 -10.32
C ARG A 213 -28.12 -4.00 -10.03
N ASN A 214 -28.32 -5.31 -10.18
CA ASN A 214 -29.59 -5.98 -9.88
C ASN A 214 -29.96 -5.91 -8.39
N ALA A 215 -28.96 -5.83 -7.50
CA ALA A 215 -29.14 -5.58 -6.07
C ALA A 215 -29.53 -4.12 -5.75
N GLY A 216 -29.58 -3.24 -6.76
CA GLY A 216 -30.06 -1.85 -6.63
C GLY A 216 -28.96 -0.82 -6.37
N PHE A 217 -27.68 -1.18 -6.55
CA PHE A 217 -26.57 -0.26 -6.35
C PHE A 217 -26.04 0.28 -7.68
N ASN A 218 -25.63 1.54 -7.70
CA ASN A 218 -25.00 2.14 -8.87
C ASN A 218 -23.66 1.45 -9.15
N THR A 219 -23.29 1.42 -10.43
CA THR A 219 -22.06 0.79 -10.92
C THR A 219 -21.35 1.75 -11.87
N SER A 220 -20.03 1.78 -11.82
CA SER A 220 -19.19 2.56 -12.74
C SER A 220 -18.11 1.70 -13.38
N LEU A 221 -17.23 2.30 -14.19
CA LEU A 221 -16.09 1.58 -14.76
C LEU A 221 -15.10 1.11 -13.69
N THR A 222 -15.09 1.76 -12.52
CA THR A 222 -14.36 1.31 -11.33
C THR A 222 -14.77 -0.10 -10.92
N ASP A 223 -16.02 -0.50 -11.08
CA ASP A 223 -16.46 -1.86 -10.74
C ASP A 223 -15.75 -2.90 -11.62
N TYR A 224 -15.75 -2.71 -12.94
CA TYR A 224 -15.07 -3.61 -13.87
C TYR A 224 -13.56 -3.64 -13.63
N TRP A 225 -12.96 -2.48 -13.37
CA TRP A 225 -11.54 -2.39 -13.05
C TRP A 225 -11.19 -3.07 -11.73
N GLY A 226 -11.95 -2.83 -10.66
CA GLY A 226 -11.75 -3.44 -9.36
C GLY A 226 -11.84 -4.96 -9.44
N ARG A 227 -12.77 -5.49 -10.26
CA ARG A 227 -12.85 -6.91 -10.56
C ARG A 227 -11.63 -7.40 -11.34
N ALA A 228 -11.20 -6.68 -12.37
CA ALA A 228 -10.00 -7.03 -13.14
C ALA A 228 -8.73 -7.07 -12.28
N LEU A 229 -8.55 -6.07 -11.40
CA LEU A 229 -7.46 -6.01 -10.42
C LEU A 229 -7.50 -7.21 -9.48
N SER A 230 -8.69 -7.62 -9.05
CA SER A 230 -8.84 -8.74 -8.13
C SER A 230 -8.29 -10.05 -8.67
N TYR A 231 -8.43 -10.30 -9.98
CA TYR A 231 -7.85 -11.50 -10.62
C TYR A 231 -6.32 -11.50 -10.61
N GLN A 232 -5.68 -10.33 -10.60
CA GLN A 232 -4.22 -10.20 -10.55
C GLN A 232 -3.68 -10.26 -9.12
N PHE A 233 -4.49 -9.88 -8.14
CA PHE A 233 -4.01 -9.53 -6.79
C PHE A 233 -4.66 -10.29 -5.64
N ILE A 234 -5.79 -10.96 -5.83
CA ILE A 234 -6.49 -11.69 -4.76
C ILE A 234 -6.41 -13.19 -5.06
N ASN A 235 -5.69 -13.91 -4.19
CA ASN A 235 -5.56 -15.36 -4.25
C ASN A 235 -6.80 -16.03 -3.65
N ALA A 236 -7.87 -16.07 -4.45
CA ALA A 236 -9.12 -16.71 -4.07
C ALA A 236 -9.04 -18.23 -4.23
N THR A 237 -9.72 -18.96 -3.34
CA THR A 237 -9.82 -20.43 -3.41
C THR A 237 -10.62 -20.93 -4.60
N THR A 238 -11.49 -20.08 -5.15
CA THR A 238 -12.42 -20.33 -6.25
C THR A 238 -11.87 -19.90 -7.62
N ASP A 239 -10.69 -19.27 -7.67
CA ASP A 239 -10.06 -18.75 -8.90
C ASP A 239 -10.97 -17.79 -9.71
N ASP A 240 -11.92 -17.13 -9.04
CA ASP A 240 -12.88 -16.16 -9.59
C ASP A 240 -12.53 -14.72 -9.19
N GLY A 241 -11.26 -14.45 -8.85
CA GLY A 241 -10.85 -13.13 -8.35
C GLY A 241 -11.55 -12.70 -7.05
N GLY A 242 -12.06 -13.64 -6.24
CA GLY A 242 -12.48 -13.39 -4.87
C GLY A 242 -13.55 -12.31 -4.69
N PRO A 243 -14.72 -12.40 -5.35
CA PRO A 243 -15.77 -11.39 -5.26
C PRO A 243 -16.31 -11.23 -3.82
N SER A 244 -16.16 -12.24 -2.96
CA SER A 244 -16.61 -12.19 -1.57
C SER A 244 -15.61 -11.56 -0.58
N TYR A 245 -14.40 -11.18 -1.02
CA TYR A 245 -13.38 -10.61 -0.14
C TYR A 245 -13.60 -9.12 0.03
N THR A 246 -13.68 -8.67 1.29
CA THR A 246 -13.91 -7.26 1.62
C THR A 246 -12.69 -6.66 2.32
N TRP A 247 -12.52 -5.33 2.20
CA TRP A 247 -11.45 -4.63 2.91
C TRP A 247 -11.66 -4.67 4.43
N SER A 248 -12.90 -4.56 4.90
CA SER A 248 -13.23 -4.70 6.33
C SER A 248 -12.91 -6.09 6.90
N SER A 249 -12.81 -7.14 6.07
CA SER A 249 -12.45 -8.48 6.52
C SER A 249 -11.03 -8.57 7.08
N ILE A 250 -10.14 -7.61 6.76
CA ILE A 250 -8.79 -7.50 7.34
C ILE A 250 -8.88 -7.39 8.88
N ALA A 251 -9.86 -6.63 9.40
CA ALA A 251 -10.07 -6.47 10.83
C ALA A 251 -10.43 -7.78 11.56
N LEU A 252 -10.91 -8.78 10.82
CA LEU A 252 -11.28 -10.08 11.37
C LEU A 252 -10.08 -11.03 11.50
N GLY A 253 -8.98 -10.77 10.78
CA GLY A 253 -7.79 -11.62 10.75
C GLY A 253 -7.09 -11.70 12.11
N ASP A 254 -6.67 -12.90 12.49
CA ASP A 254 -6.03 -13.15 13.79
C ASP A 254 -4.73 -12.36 13.99
N ASP A 255 -3.89 -12.28 12.97
CA ASP A 255 -2.63 -11.56 13.06
C ASP A 255 -2.85 -10.04 13.11
N PHE A 256 -3.93 -9.54 12.49
CA PHE A 256 -4.29 -8.13 12.59
C PHE A 256 -4.82 -7.81 13.99
N LYS A 257 -5.76 -8.61 14.52
CA LYS A 257 -6.27 -8.47 15.90
C LYS A 257 -5.16 -8.53 16.96
N LYS A 258 -4.14 -9.34 16.71
CA LYS A 258 -2.94 -9.46 17.58
C LYS A 258 -1.91 -8.36 17.34
N GLY A 259 -2.18 -7.40 16.45
CA GLY A 259 -1.28 -6.27 16.19
C GLY A 259 0.03 -6.65 15.49
N LYS A 260 0.11 -7.77 14.78
CA LYS A 260 1.37 -8.27 14.18
C LYS A 260 1.73 -7.66 12.84
N MET A 261 0.79 -6.99 12.18
CA MET A 261 0.99 -6.27 10.93
C MET A 261 0.75 -4.76 11.15
N PRO A 262 1.41 -3.85 10.42
CA PRO A 262 1.02 -2.43 10.43
C PRO A 262 -0.42 -2.28 9.92
N MET A 263 -1.12 -1.21 10.32
CA MET A 263 -2.46 -0.96 9.82
C MET A 263 -2.39 -0.50 8.35
N PRO A 264 -3.09 -1.17 7.42
CA PRO A 264 -3.13 -0.76 6.03
C PRO A 264 -4.09 0.41 5.86
N ILE A 265 -3.69 1.41 5.08
CA ILE A 265 -4.51 2.55 4.71
C ILE A 265 -4.46 2.72 3.20
N LEU A 266 -5.60 2.73 2.51
CA LEU A 266 -5.66 3.21 1.12
C LEU A 266 -6.18 4.63 1.07
N VAL A 267 -5.63 5.43 0.15
CA VAL A 267 -6.04 6.82 -0.07
C VAL A 267 -6.75 6.95 -1.41
N ALA A 268 -7.80 7.76 -1.42
CA ALA A 268 -8.56 8.14 -2.61
C ALA A 268 -8.99 9.61 -2.48
N ASP A 269 -9.32 10.25 -3.59
CA ASP A 269 -9.71 11.67 -3.59
C ASP A 269 -11.21 11.83 -3.89
N GLY A 270 -11.80 12.90 -3.38
CA GLY A 270 -13.16 13.30 -3.71
C GLY A 270 -13.20 14.17 -4.94
N ARG A 271 -14.18 13.92 -5.80
CA ARG A 271 -14.49 14.77 -6.96
C ARG A 271 -15.90 15.33 -6.79
N ASN A 272 -16.10 16.64 -6.86
CA ASN A 272 -17.46 17.16 -6.78
C ASN A 272 -18.17 17.01 -8.14
N PRO A 273 -19.51 16.86 -8.17
CA PRO A 273 -20.25 16.77 -9.42
C PRO A 273 -19.95 17.94 -10.38
N GLY A 274 -19.55 17.61 -11.62
CA GLY A 274 -19.23 18.59 -12.66
C GLY A 274 -17.82 19.19 -12.62
N GLU A 275 -16.98 18.83 -11.63
CA GLU A 275 -15.55 19.11 -11.68
C GLU A 275 -14.87 18.14 -12.65
N ILE A 276 -13.82 18.58 -13.36
CA ILE A 276 -12.98 17.73 -14.23
C ILE A 276 -11.55 17.63 -13.70
N LEU A 277 -11.10 18.66 -12.96
CA LEU A 277 -9.77 18.72 -12.37
C LEU A 277 -9.86 18.57 -10.87
N ILE A 278 -9.11 17.62 -10.32
CA ILE A 278 -8.93 17.47 -8.88
C ILE A 278 -7.87 18.47 -8.42
N GLY A 279 -8.31 19.49 -7.69
CA GLY A 279 -7.40 20.49 -7.12
C GLY A 279 -6.66 19.95 -5.89
N SER A 280 -5.54 20.58 -5.54
CA SER A 280 -4.76 20.23 -4.32
C SER A 280 -5.53 20.42 -2.99
N ASN A 281 -6.73 20.98 -3.04
CA ASN A 281 -7.68 21.14 -1.94
C ASN A 281 -8.84 20.14 -1.98
N SER A 282 -8.76 19.10 -2.82
CA SER A 282 -9.70 17.99 -2.84
C SER A 282 -9.86 17.36 -1.45
N THR A 283 -11.00 16.70 -1.24
CA THR A 283 -11.19 15.89 -0.03
C THR A 283 -10.38 14.62 -0.16
N VAL A 284 -9.44 14.40 0.76
CA VAL A 284 -8.65 13.17 0.84
C VAL A 284 -9.39 12.17 1.71
N TYR A 285 -9.83 11.07 1.12
CA TYR A 285 -10.44 9.94 1.81
C TYR A 285 -9.40 8.90 2.19
N GLU A 286 -9.63 8.22 3.31
CA GLU A 286 -8.90 7.01 3.68
C GLU A 286 -9.83 5.82 3.87
N PHE A 287 -9.36 4.65 3.44
CA PHE A 287 -9.92 3.34 3.76
C PHE A 287 -8.98 2.65 4.72
N ASN A 288 -9.42 2.44 5.96
CA ASN A 288 -8.75 1.56 6.91
C ASN A 288 -9.65 0.34 7.20
N PRO A 289 -9.18 -0.71 7.91
CA PRO A 289 -9.96 -1.93 8.11
C PRO A 289 -11.33 -1.77 8.79
N TRP A 290 -11.65 -0.62 9.37
CA TRP A 290 -12.92 -0.38 10.06
C TRP A 290 -13.78 0.70 9.42
N GLU A 291 -13.20 1.64 8.69
CA GLU A 291 -13.90 2.85 8.30
C GLU A 291 -13.38 3.48 7.01
N PHE A 292 -14.29 4.20 6.37
CA PHE A 292 -14.07 5.04 5.21
C PHE A 292 -14.49 6.47 5.52
N GLY A 293 -13.65 7.44 5.22
CA GLY A 293 -13.98 8.84 5.47
C GLY A 293 -12.78 9.75 5.38
N SER A 294 -12.91 10.95 5.92
CA SER A 294 -11.89 11.98 5.80
C SER A 294 -11.72 12.78 7.09
N PHE A 295 -10.47 13.14 7.36
CA PHE A 295 -10.11 14.15 8.36
C PHE A 295 -10.28 15.58 7.85
N ASP A 296 -10.51 15.80 6.56
CA ASP A 296 -10.68 17.13 6.01
C ASP A 296 -12.01 17.76 6.47
N PRO A 297 -12.08 19.10 6.62
CA PRO A 297 -13.28 19.80 7.07
C PRO A 297 -14.46 19.70 6.09
N SER A 298 -14.19 19.28 4.85
CA SER A 298 -15.20 19.06 3.82
C SER A 298 -16.19 17.96 4.17
N VAL A 299 -15.72 16.88 4.82
CA VAL A 299 -16.54 15.75 5.28
C VAL A 299 -16.49 15.60 6.80
N TYR A 300 -15.29 15.66 7.37
CA TYR A 300 -14.99 15.57 8.80
C TYR A 300 -15.73 14.43 9.53
N GLY A 301 -15.75 13.26 8.90
CA GLY A 301 -16.51 12.12 9.37
C GLY A 301 -16.07 10.80 8.74
N PHE A 302 -16.40 9.72 9.43
CA PHE A 302 -16.03 8.35 9.04
C PHE A 302 -17.23 7.42 9.15
N ALA A 303 -17.52 6.74 8.05
CA ALA A 303 -18.53 5.70 7.94
C ALA A 303 -17.93 4.34 8.30
N PRO A 304 -18.67 3.46 9.00
CA PRO A 304 -18.21 2.11 9.28
C PRO A 304 -18.15 1.30 7.98
N LEU A 305 -16.95 0.88 7.59
CA LEU A 305 -16.64 0.34 6.27
C LEU A 305 -17.42 -0.95 5.98
N GLU A 306 -17.56 -1.82 6.98
CA GLU A 306 -18.36 -3.06 6.86
C GLU A 306 -19.81 -2.77 6.43
N TYR A 307 -20.34 -1.59 6.75
CA TYR A 307 -21.72 -1.20 6.49
C TYR A 307 -21.84 -0.09 5.45
N LEU A 308 -20.80 0.13 4.63
CA LEU A 308 -20.68 1.32 3.78
C LEU A 308 -21.84 1.52 2.79
N GLY A 309 -22.46 0.43 2.31
CA GLY A 309 -23.61 0.51 1.40
C GLY A 309 -24.95 0.82 2.08
N SER A 310 -24.98 1.13 3.38
CA SER A 310 -26.23 1.38 4.12
C SER A 310 -26.71 2.82 3.91
N ASN A 311 -28.04 3.03 3.97
CA ASN A 311 -28.66 4.34 3.80
C ASN A 311 -28.53 5.20 5.07
N PHE A 312 -27.32 5.72 5.33
CA PHE A 312 -27.12 6.70 6.40
C PHE A 312 -27.80 8.03 6.05
N GLU A 313 -28.48 8.62 7.04
CA GLU A 313 -29.07 9.94 6.91
C GLU A 313 -28.71 10.77 8.13
N ASN A 314 -28.11 11.95 7.92
CA ASN A 314 -27.70 12.83 9.00
C ASN A 314 -26.80 12.11 10.04
N GLY A 315 -25.93 11.24 9.55
CA GLY A 315 -24.97 10.49 10.35
C GLY A 315 -25.50 9.23 11.04
N GLU A 316 -26.78 8.90 10.89
CA GLU A 316 -27.41 7.76 11.58
C GLU A 316 -28.10 6.84 10.58
N LEU A 317 -28.12 5.54 10.87
CA LEU A 317 -28.92 4.59 10.09
C LEU A 317 -30.37 4.56 10.62
N PRO A 318 -31.38 4.99 9.84
CA PRO A 318 -32.76 5.08 10.32
C PRO A 318 -33.28 3.76 10.90
N LYS A 319 -34.18 3.83 11.89
CA LYS A 319 -34.62 2.64 12.67
C LYS A 319 -35.27 1.53 11.81
N GLY A 320 -35.91 1.89 10.70
CA GLY A 320 -36.56 0.95 9.79
C GLY A 320 -35.65 0.37 8.71
N GLU A 321 -34.44 0.91 8.54
CA GLU A 321 -33.51 0.49 7.50
C GLU A 321 -32.76 -0.79 7.90
N SER A 322 -32.34 -1.57 6.91
CA SER A 322 -31.41 -2.68 7.13
C SER A 322 -29.97 -2.18 7.03
N CYS A 323 -29.04 -2.95 7.59
CA CYS A 323 -27.61 -2.74 7.34
C CYS A 323 -27.25 -3.43 6.02
N VAL A 324 -26.33 -2.87 5.26
CA VAL A 324 -25.85 -3.45 4.00
C VAL A 324 -24.39 -3.86 4.16
N ARG A 325 -24.04 -5.09 3.80
CA ARG A 325 -22.64 -5.58 3.81
C ARG A 325 -22.21 -5.99 2.41
N GLY A 326 -20.90 -5.98 2.15
CA GLY A 326 -20.30 -6.42 0.88
C GLY A 326 -20.01 -5.30 -0.12
N PHE A 327 -20.42 -4.06 0.18
CA PHE A 327 -20.12 -2.89 -0.66
C PHE A 327 -18.62 -2.58 -0.71
N ASP A 328 -17.90 -2.85 0.39
CA ASP A 328 -16.46 -2.64 0.53
C ASP A 328 -15.63 -3.80 -0.05
N ASN A 329 -16.06 -4.37 -1.19
CA ASN A 329 -15.29 -5.38 -1.91
C ASN A 329 -13.85 -4.90 -2.10
N ALA A 330 -12.87 -5.74 -1.74
CA ALA A 330 -11.47 -5.34 -1.70
C ALA A 330 -10.94 -4.91 -3.08
N GLY A 331 -11.41 -5.56 -4.14
CA GLY A 331 -11.14 -5.18 -5.52
C GLY A 331 -11.68 -3.79 -5.85
N PHE A 332 -12.93 -3.50 -5.50
CA PHE A 332 -13.55 -2.19 -5.70
C PHE A 332 -12.86 -1.08 -4.91
N VAL A 333 -12.42 -1.36 -3.68
CA VAL A 333 -11.64 -0.40 -2.86
C VAL A 333 -10.27 -0.12 -3.49
N MET A 334 -9.54 -1.16 -3.95
CA MET A 334 -8.31 -0.96 -4.73
C MET A 334 -8.57 -0.21 -6.04
N GLY A 335 -9.68 -0.52 -6.71
CA GLY A 335 -10.12 0.12 -7.95
C GLY A 335 -10.42 1.60 -7.74
N THR A 336 -11.12 1.96 -6.66
CA THR A 336 -11.42 3.35 -6.28
C THR A 336 -10.13 4.14 -6.06
N SER A 337 -9.17 3.58 -5.32
CA SER A 337 -7.87 4.20 -5.10
C SER A 337 -7.02 4.31 -6.37
N SER A 338 -7.47 3.77 -7.52
CA SER A 338 -6.71 3.69 -8.77
C SER A 338 -7.53 3.97 -10.03
N SER A 339 -8.62 4.76 -9.92
CA SER A 339 -9.63 4.90 -10.96
C SER A 339 -9.27 5.90 -12.08
N LEU A 340 -8.02 5.95 -12.54
CA LEU A 340 -7.54 6.81 -13.64
C LEU A 340 -8.03 6.36 -15.04
N PHE A 341 -9.34 6.19 -15.24
CA PHE A 341 -9.90 5.56 -16.45
C PHE A 341 -9.90 6.42 -17.69
N ASN A 342 -9.95 7.75 -17.58
CA ASN A 342 -9.99 8.65 -18.74
C ASN A 342 -8.79 8.44 -19.69
N GLN A 343 -7.64 7.94 -19.18
CA GLN A 343 -6.48 7.57 -20.02
C GLN A 343 -6.42 6.07 -20.39
N PHE A 344 -7.14 5.21 -19.67
CA PHE A 344 -7.25 3.77 -19.89
C PHE A 344 -8.32 3.40 -20.93
N ILE A 345 -9.50 4.05 -20.89
CA ILE A 345 -10.62 3.85 -21.82
C ILE A 345 -10.23 4.25 -23.25
N LEU A 346 -9.46 5.33 -23.41
CA LEU A 346 -8.87 5.72 -24.70
C LEU A 346 -8.05 4.59 -25.34
N ARG A 347 -7.54 3.64 -24.53
CA ARG A 347 -6.77 2.48 -25.00
C ARG A 347 -7.65 1.23 -25.22
N LEU A 348 -8.83 1.16 -24.60
CA LEU A 348 -9.80 0.07 -24.82
C LEU A 348 -10.32 0.03 -26.27
N ASN A 349 -10.37 1.18 -26.96
CA ASN A 349 -10.72 1.25 -28.39
C ASN A 349 -9.80 0.41 -29.30
N GLY A 350 -8.60 0.06 -28.85
CA GLY A 350 -7.65 -0.81 -29.58
C GLY A 350 -7.65 -2.28 -29.15
N THR A 351 -8.56 -2.70 -28.26
CA THR A 351 -8.57 -4.05 -27.66
C THR A 351 -9.76 -4.86 -28.17
N ASP A 352 -9.55 -6.14 -28.49
CA ASP A 352 -10.61 -7.07 -28.91
C ASP A 352 -11.48 -7.53 -27.73
N ILE A 353 -12.18 -6.58 -27.10
CA ILE A 353 -13.19 -6.90 -26.07
C ILE A 353 -14.51 -7.35 -26.72
N PRO A 354 -15.24 -8.31 -26.10
CA PRO A 354 -16.52 -8.79 -26.63
C PRO A 354 -17.58 -7.69 -26.77
N ASN A 355 -18.46 -7.79 -27.78
CA ASN A 355 -19.49 -6.77 -28.05
C ASN A 355 -20.44 -6.54 -26.86
N PHE A 356 -20.81 -7.58 -26.11
CA PHE A 356 -21.65 -7.42 -24.92
C PHE A 356 -21.01 -6.51 -23.86
N LEU A 357 -19.67 -6.51 -23.77
CA LEU A 357 -18.95 -5.65 -22.84
C LEU A 357 -18.87 -4.22 -23.37
N LYS A 358 -18.71 -4.02 -24.68
CA LYS A 358 -18.79 -2.69 -25.30
C LYS A 358 -20.16 -2.06 -25.04
N GLU A 359 -21.24 -2.82 -25.18
CA GLU A 359 -22.60 -2.38 -24.87
C GLU A 359 -22.77 -2.07 -23.37
N ALA A 360 -22.22 -2.91 -22.48
CA ALA A 360 -22.28 -2.67 -21.04
C ALA A 360 -21.49 -1.43 -20.59
N ILE A 361 -20.29 -1.23 -21.17
CA ILE A 361 -19.48 -0.02 -20.95
C ILE A 361 -20.22 1.19 -21.50
N ALA A 362 -20.78 1.12 -22.72
CA ALA A 362 -21.55 2.21 -23.31
C ALA A 362 -22.77 2.58 -22.45
N ASP A 363 -23.48 1.60 -21.90
CA ASP A 363 -24.61 1.85 -20.99
C ASP A 363 -24.17 2.52 -19.68
N VAL A 364 -23.02 2.14 -19.11
CA VAL A 364 -22.44 2.85 -17.94
C VAL A 364 -22.07 4.29 -18.31
N LEU A 365 -21.42 4.50 -19.46
CA LEU A 365 -21.02 5.82 -19.94
C LEU A 365 -22.22 6.71 -20.30
N GLU A 366 -23.31 6.15 -20.81
CA GLU A 366 -24.55 6.90 -21.08
C GLU A 366 -25.23 7.36 -19.79
N HIS A 367 -25.17 6.56 -18.73
CA HIS A 367 -25.78 6.90 -17.43
C HIS A 367 -24.93 7.89 -16.60
N LEU A 368 -23.61 7.81 -16.67
CA LEU A 368 -22.70 8.70 -15.92
C LEU A 368 -22.28 9.95 -16.73
N GLY A 369 -22.25 9.86 -18.06
CA GLY A 369 -21.72 10.88 -18.96
C GLY A 369 -20.21 10.76 -19.17
N GLU A 370 -19.71 11.17 -20.34
CA GLU A 370 -18.28 11.07 -20.75
C GLU A 370 -17.30 11.87 -19.86
N ASN A 371 -17.81 12.73 -18.96
CA ASN A 371 -16.95 13.46 -18.02
C ASN A 371 -16.74 12.69 -16.71
N ASP A 372 -17.52 11.66 -16.43
CA ASP A 372 -17.53 10.93 -15.16
C ASP A 372 -17.10 9.45 -15.37
N GLU A 373 -16.24 9.18 -16.36
CA GLU A 373 -15.81 7.81 -16.68
C GLU A 373 -14.81 7.23 -15.67
N ASP A 374 -14.14 8.09 -14.90
CA ASP A 374 -13.07 7.83 -13.93
C ASP A 374 -13.54 7.80 -12.46
N ILE A 375 -14.84 7.94 -12.20
CA ILE A 375 -15.35 7.95 -10.82
C ILE A 375 -15.73 6.56 -10.31
N ALA A 376 -15.42 6.31 -9.04
CA ALA A 376 -16.06 5.30 -8.23
C ALA A 376 -17.31 5.90 -7.56
N VAL A 377 -18.48 5.34 -7.87
CA VAL A 377 -19.75 5.84 -7.35
C VAL A 377 -20.09 5.15 -6.03
N TYR A 378 -20.21 5.93 -4.96
CA TYR A 378 -20.69 5.50 -3.65
C TYR A 378 -22.15 5.96 -3.48
N ALA A 379 -23.06 5.09 -3.88
CA ALA A 379 -24.51 5.27 -3.76
C ALA A 379 -25.09 4.10 -2.93
N PRO A 380 -25.63 4.35 -1.73
CA PRO A 380 -25.88 5.67 -1.12
C PRO A 380 -24.61 6.36 -0.61
N ASN A 381 -24.60 7.69 -0.66
CA ASN A 381 -23.57 8.52 -0.03
C ASN A 381 -23.66 8.38 1.51
N PRO A 382 -22.63 7.86 2.18
CA PRO A 382 -22.67 7.68 3.64
C PRO A 382 -22.72 8.99 4.42
N PHE A 383 -22.34 10.12 3.79
CA PHE A 383 -22.35 11.46 4.39
C PHE A 383 -23.58 12.28 4.00
N TYR A 384 -24.60 11.64 3.42
CA TYR A 384 -25.83 12.32 3.05
C TYR A 384 -26.51 12.99 4.26
N LYS A 385 -26.79 14.28 4.13
CA LYS A 385 -27.30 15.19 5.18
C LYS A 385 -26.45 15.25 6.46
N TYR A 386 -25.21 14.76 6.44
CA TYR A 386 -24.35 14.78 7.62
C TYR A 386 -23.91 16.21 7.93
N ARG A 387 -24.32 16.73 9.09
CA ARG A 387 -24.18 18.16 9.46
C ARG A 387 -22.77 18.70 9.49
N ASN A 388 -21.78 17.85 9.70
CA ASN A 388 -20.38 18.28 9.76
C ASN A 388 -19.71 18.29 8.37
N SER A 389 -20.37 17.75 7.35
CA SER A 389 -19.90 17.85 5.96
C SER A 389 -20.44 19.10 5.28
N THR A 390 -19.72 19.60 4.28
CA THR A 390 -20.13 20.77 3.50
C THR A 390 -21.36 20.45 2.64
N ALA A 391 -22.00 21.49 2.10
CA ALA A 391 -23.15 21.32 1.22
C ALA A 391 -22.82 20.47 -0.02
N ALA A 392 -21.58 20.51 -0.52
CA ALA A 392 -21.15 19.71 -1.67
C ALA A 392 -21.31 18.21 -1.44
N TYR A 393 -21.03 17.73 -0.22
CA TYR A 393 -21.14 16.31 0.14
C TYR A 393 -22.46 15.95 0.85
N SER A 394 -23.01 16.84 1.67
CA SER A 394 -24.25 16.55 2.41
C SER A 394 -25.52 16.63 1.57
N SER A 395 -25.50 17.32 0.41
CA SER A 395 -26.69 17.52 -0.42
C SER A 395 -26.87 16.51 -1.54
N THR A 396 -25.83 15.73 -1.87
CA THR A 396 -25.85 14.75 -2.96
C THR A 396 -26.14 13.35 -2.44
N PRO A 397 -27.07 12.60 -3.06
CA PRO A 397 -27.36 11.23 -2.65
C PRO A 397 -26.25 10.24 -3.01
N GLU A 398 -25.31 10.66 -3.85
CA GLU A 398 -24.18 9.88 -4.35
C GLU A 398 -22.89 10.63 -4.02
N LEU A 399 -21.81 9.87 -3.82
CA LEU A 399 -20.49 10.38 -3.55
C LEU A 399 -19.52 9.85 -4.60
N ASP A 400 -18.85 10.77 -5.28
CA ASP A 400 -17.89 10.44 -6.34
C ASP A 400 -16.47 10.48 -5.77
N VAL A 401 -15.76 9.38 -5.97
CA VAL A 401 -14.42 9.16 -5.43
C VAL A 401 -13.50 8.71 -6.57
N VAL A 402 -12.28 9.22 -6.62
CA VAL A 402 -11.29 8.97 -7.68
C VAL A 402 -9.94 8.51 -7.12
N ASP A 403 -8.97 8.24 -8.00
CA ASP A 403 -7.61 7.87 -7.61
C ASP A 403 -7.00 8.91 -6.66
N GLY A 404 -6.42 8.46 -5.55
CA GLY A 404 -5.86 9.33 -4.51
C GLY A 404 -4.58 10.07 -4.90
N GLY A 405 -4.05 9.84 -6.11
CA GLY A 405 -2.93 10.58 -6.67
C GLY A 405 -3.33 11.74 -7.57
N GLU A 406 -4.63 11.94 -7.86
CA GLU A 406 -5.10 12.94 -8.82
C GLU A 406 -4.90 14.39 -8.35
N ASP A 407 -4.87 14.63 -7.05
CA ASP A 407 -4.58 15.95 -6.48
C ASP A 407 -3.09 16.32 -6.45
N GLY A 408 -2.22 15.45 -6.97
CA GLY A 408 -0.76 15.61 -7.00
C GLY A 408 -0.03 15.07 -5.76
N GLN A 409 -0.74 14.73 -4.67
CA GLN A 409 -0.17 14.10 -3.47
C GLN A 409 0.05 12.58 -3.68
N ASN A 410 0.73 12.21 -4.77
CA ASN A 410 0.90 10.83 -5.23
C ASN A 410 1.61 9.89 -4.22
N VAL A 411 2.33 10.40 -3.23
CA VAL A 411 2.77 9.69 -2.03
C VAL A 411 1.72 9.91 -0.92
N PRO A 412 1.05 8.86 -0.40
CA PRO A 412 -0.12 8.98 0.49
C PRO A 412 0.26 9.37 1.93
N LEU A 413 0.70 10.61 2.12
CA LEU A 413 1.22 11.12 3.39
C LEU A 413 0.13 11.72 4.29
N HIS A 414 -0.96 12.22 3.71
CA HIS A 414 -2.02 12.93 4.44
C HIS A 414 -2.61 12.12 5.62
N PRO A 415 -2.90 10.81 5.50
CA PRO A 415 -3.31 9.99 6.65
C PRO A 415 -2.25 9.90 7.74
N LEU A 416 -0.97 9.91 7.39
CA LEU A 416 0.13 9.63 8.31
C LEU A 416 0.58 10.87 9.08
N ILE A 417 0.31 12.06 8.55
CA ILE A 417 0.65 13.35 9.19
C ILE A 417 -0.48 13.90 10.08
N GLN A 418 -1.55 13.12 10.28
CA GLN A 418 -2.62 13.47 11.20
C GLN A 418 -2.07 13.61 12.63
N PRO A 419 -2.26 14.76 13.31
CA PRO A 419 -1.72 14.97 14.66
C PRO A 419 -2.17 13.91 15.66
N THR A 420 -3.39 13.40 15.49
CA THR A 420 -3.98 12.34 16.33
C THR A 420 -3.24 11.01 16.24
N ARG A 421 -2.52 10.74 15.13
CA ARG A 421 -1.73 9.51 14.94
C ARG A 421 -0.32 9.59 15.51
N ASN A 422 0.18 10.79 15.83
CA ASN A 422 1.49 11.02 16.46
C ASN A 422 2.64 10.24 15.78
N VAL A 423 2.71 10.26 14.44
CA VAL A 423 3.79 9.61 13.68
C VAL A 423 5.06 10.44 13.82
N ASP A 424 6.18 9.75 14.07
CA ASP A 424 7.49 10.37 14.28
C ASP A 424 8.34 10.42 13.01
N VAL A 425 8.26 9.36 12.22
CA VAL A 425 9.04 9.19 10.98
C VAL A 425 8.21 8.46 9.94
N ILE A 426 8.29 8.93 8.70
CA ILE A 426 7.63 8.31 7.55
C ILE A 426 8.69 7.94 6.51
N PHE A 427 8.73 6.66 6.12
CA PHE A 427 9.50 6.19 4.97
C PHE A 427 8.63 6.30 3.72
N ALA A 428 8.88 7.33 2.92
CA ALA A 428 8.10 7.71 1.75
C ALA A 428 8.73 7.14 0.48
N VAL A 429 8.20 6.02 -0.03
CA VAL A 429 8.66 5.35 -1.24
C VAL A 429 7.96 5.95 -2.45
N ASP A 430 8.71 6.67 -3.27
CA ASP A 430 8.19 7.44 -4.38
C ASP A 430 8.57 6.84 -5.73
N SER A 431 7.56 6.45 -6.50
CA SER A 431 7.66 5.86 -7.84
C SER A 431 6.93 6.71 -8.89
N SER A 432 6.72 8.00 -8.60
CA SER A 432 6.08 8.95 -9.49
C SER A 432 6.83 9.07 -10.82
N ALA A 433 6.09 9.34 -11.90
CA ALA A 433 6.62 9.51 -13.25
C ALA A 433 6.60 11.00 -13.62
N ASP A 434 7.41 11.81 -12.94
CA ASP A 434 7.31 13.27 -12.99
C ASP A 434 8.21 13.91 -14.05
N THR A 435 9.31 13.26 -14.41
CA THR A 435 10.22 13.72 -15.46
C THR A 435 9.83 13.16 -16.83
N ASP A 436 10.40 13.73 -17.90
CA ASP A 436 10.24 13.23 -19.28
C ASP A 436 10.61 11.73 -19.42
N HIS A 437 11.45 11.22 -18.52
CA HIS A 437 11.87 9.81 -18.45
C HIS A 437 11.21 9.05 -17.30
N SER A 438 10.05 9.49 -16.78
CA SER A 438 9.26 8.78 -15.78
C SER A 438 9.98 8.50 -14.44
N TRP A 439 10.85 9.41 -14.02
CA TRP A 439 11.47 9.38 -12.69
C TRP A 439 10.81 10.38 -11.72
N PRO A 440 10.89 10.14 -10.39
CA PRO A 440 10.41 11.12 -9.41
C PRO A 440 11.24 12.41 -9.42
N ASN A 441 10.57 13.55 -9.23
CA ASN A 441 11.23 14.85 -9.10
C ASN A 441 10.92 15.58 -7.77
N GLY A 442 10.15 14.95 -6.87
CA GLY A 442 9.77 15.51 -5.57
C GLY A 442 8.43 16.24 -5.55
N SER A 443 7.73 16.39 -6.69
CA SER A 443 6.43 17.08 -6.80
C SER A 443 5.43 16.65 -5.72
N SER A 444 5.30 15.35 -5.45
CA SER A 444 4.33 14.87 -4.46
C SER A 444 4.56 15.42 -3.03
N LEU A 445 5.82 15.55 -2.61
CA LEU A 445 6.14 16.16 -1.32
C LEU A 445 5.80 17.65 -1.31
N ILE A 446 5.99 18.33 -2.44
CA ILE A 446 5.67 19.75 -2.61
C ILE A 446 4.16 19.95 -2.50
N TYR A 447 3.34 19.14 -3.18
CA TYR A 447 1.88 19.21 -3.07
C TYR A 447 1.39 18.98 -1.62
N THR A 448 1.97 18.01 -0.91
CA THR A 448 1.64 17.75 0.50
C THR A 448 2.04 18.94 1.39
N TYR A 449 3.22 19.53 1.15
CA TYR A 449 3.69 20.71 1.86
C TYR A 449 2.80 21.93 1.62
N GLU A 450 2.47 22.23 0.36
CA GLU A 450 1.60 23.33 -0.02
C GLU A 450 0.20 23.16 0.57
N ARG A 451 -0.34 21.94 0.57
CA ARG A 451 -1.60 21.62 1.25
C ARG A 451 -1.52 21.96 2.73
N SER A 452 -0.45 21.57 3.42
CA SER A 452 -0.27 21.86 4.86
C SER A 452 -0.22 23.37 5.18
N LEU A 453 0.18 24.20 4.21
CA LEU A 453 0.21 25.66 4.32
C LEU A 453 -1.09 26.34 3.87
N ASN A 454 -2.04 25.58 3.32
CA ASN A 454 -3.22 26.14 2.69
C ASN A 454 -4.11 26.86 3.72
N THR A 455 -4.31 28.16 3.49
CA THR A 455 -5.01 29.07 4.41
C THR A 455 -6.52 28.89 4.44
N THR A 456 -7.10 28.08 3.54
CA THR A 456 -8.52 27.69 3.58
C THR A 456 -8.85 26.81 4.79
N GLY A 457 -7.83 26.21 5.41
CA GLY A 457 -7.98 25.29 6.53
C GLY A 457 -8.22 23.83 6.12
N ILE A 458 -8.18 23.51 4.82
CA ILE A 458 -8.40 22.13 4.31
C ILE A 458 -7.47 21.11 4.99
N ALA A 459 -6.22 21.47 5.27
CA ALA A 459 -5.25 20.60 5.94
C ALA A 459 -5.55 20.29 7.42
N ASN A 460 -6.55 20.94 8.01
CA ASN A 460 -7.12 20.65 9.33
C ASN A 460 -6.12 20.32 10.45
N GLY A 461 -5.08 21.15 10.61
CA GLY A 461 -4.10 21.00 11.68
C GLY A 461 -2.99 19.98 11.41
N THR A 462 -2.97 19.33 10.25
CA THR A 462 -1.79 18.57 9.80
C THR A 462 -0.59 19.50 9.63
N SER A 463 0.61 18.91 9.76
CA SER A 463 1.87 19.61 9.61
C SER A 463 2.83 18.82 8.76
N PHE A 464 3.58 19.51 7.91
CA PHE A 464 4.54 18.92 6.99
C PHE A 464 5.86 19.71 7.02
N PRO A 465 7.03 19.06 6.93
CA PRO A 465 8.27 19.80 6.92
C PRO A 465 8.42 20.59 5.62
N ALA A 466 9.14 21.71 5.68
CA ALA A 466 9.48 22.46 4.48
C ALA A 466 10.25 21.58 3.48
N VAL A 467 9.89 21.71 2.22
CA VAL A 467 10.56 21.09 1.07
C VAL A 467 10.82 22.17 0.02
N PRO A 468 11.87 22.05 -0.81
CA PRO A 468 12.16 23.04 -1.85
C PRO A 468 11.29 22.82 -3.10
N ASP A 469 11.38 23.76 -4.04
CA ASP A 469 10.77 23.64 -5.37
C ASP A 469 11.40 22.51 -6.22
N VAL A 470 10.70 22.07 -7.28
CA VAL A 470 11.11 20.97 -8.17
C VAL A 470 12.50 21.21 -8.79
N ASN A 471 12.79 22.44 -9.23
CA ASN A 471 14.08 22.74 -9.85
C ASN A 471 15.21 22.57 -8.83
N THR A 472 15.00 23.02 -7.60
CA THR A 472 15.94 22.78 -6.49
C THR A 472 16.10 21.29 -6.19
N PHE A 473 15.01 20.51 -6.16
CA PHE A 473 15.07 19.05 -5.97
C PHE A 473 16.03 18.39 -6.98
N LEU A 474 15.87 18.73 -8.26
CA LEU A 474 16.67 18.19 -9.35
C LEU A 474 18.11 18.71 -9.31
N ASN A 475 18.31 20.02 -9.16
CA ASN A 475 19.64 20.65 -9.16
C ASN A 475 20.51 20.22 -7.98
N LEU A 476 19.93 19.97 -6.80
CA LEU A 476 20.65 19.50 -5.62
C LEU A 476 20.71 17.95 -5.54
N GLY A 477 20.13 17.26 -6.51
CA GLY A 477 20.09 15.80 -6.59
C GLY A 477 19.36 15.16 -5.41
N LEU A 478 18.33 15.82 -4.87
CA LEU A 478 17.50 15.29 -3.78
C LEU A 478 16.63 14.11 -4.24
N ASN A 479 16.37 14.03 -5.55
CA ASN A 479 15.68 12.91 -6.19
C ASN A 479 16.63 11.76 -6.62
N LYS A 480 17.95 11.90 -6.40
CA LYS A 480 18.96 10.90 -6.83
C LYS A 480 19.38 9.93 -5.73
N ARG A 481 18.95 10.19 -4.49
CA ARG A 481 19.35 9.46 -3.29
C ARG A 481 18.28 9.63 -2.21
N PRO A 482 18.30 8.81 -1.14
CA PRO A 482 17.50 9.10 0.02
C PRO A 482 17.74 10.54 0.52
N THR A 483 16.68 11.24 0.89
CA THR A 483 16.76 12.62 1.41
C THR A 483 15.83 12.76 2.61
N PHE A 484 16.27 13.45 3.66
CA PHE A 484 15.48 13.66 4.86
C PHE A 484 14.93 15.08 4.90
N PHE A 485 13.65 15.21 5.26
CA PHE A 485 12.99 16.48 5.51
C PHE A 485 12.47 16.56 6.94
N GLY A 486 12.52 17.76 7.53
CA GLY A 486 12.07 17.98 8.89
C GLY A 486 13.05 17.51 9.97
N CYS A 487 14.33 17.32 9.69
CA CYS A 487 15.26 16.77 10.69
C CYS A 487 15.29 17.55 12.02
N ASN A 488 15.12 18.87 11.99
CA ASN A 488 15.02 19.71 13.18
C ASN A 488 13.54 20.04 13.50
N SER A 489 12.99 19.45 14.57
CA SER A 489 11.61 19.73 15.02
C SER A 489 11.40 21.16 15.53
N SER A 490 12.48 21.87 15.92
CA SER A 490 12.37 23.25 16.40
C SER A 490 12.03 24.25 15.28
N ASN A 491 12.15 23.83 14.01
CA ASN A 491 11.79 24.65 12.86
C ASN A 491 10.29 24.60 12.53
N THR A 492 9.51 23.79 13.24
CA THR A 492 8.06 23.63 13.02
C THR A 492 7.30 24.05 14.26
N SER A 493 6.20 24.79 14.09
CA SER A 493 5.34 25.25 15.20
C SER A 493 4.48 24.14 15.80
N THR A 494 4.27 23.05 15.06
CA THR A 494 3.51 21.87 15.45
C THR A 494 4.36 20.61 15.26
N PRO A 495 4.15 19.56 16.07
CA PRO A 495 4.85 18.29 15.90
C PRO A 495 4.72 17.77 14.47
N THR A 496 5.85 17.56 13.82
CA THR A 496 5.94 17.19 12.41
C THR A 496 6.83 15.97 12.25
N PRO A 497 6.39 14.92 11.53
CA PRO A 497 7.23 13.74 11.32
C PRO A 497 8.47 14.09 10.51
N LEU A 498 9.56 13.37 10.77
CA LEU A 498 10.71 13.34 9.87
C LEU A 498 10.33 12.51 8.64
N ILE A 499 10.50 13.08 7.44
CA ILE A 499 10.23 12.36 6.20
C ILE A 499 11.54 11.80 5.67
N VAL A 500 11.63 10.47 5.57
CA VAL A 500 12.69 9.76 4.84
C VAL A 500 12.17 9.54 3.42
N TYR A 501 12.53 10.44 2.52
CA TYR A 501 12.15 10.37 1.11
C TYR A 501 13.05 9.37 0.37
N LEU A 502 12.43 8.40 -0.28
CA LEU A 502 13.06 7.29 -0.99
C LEU A 502 12.60 7.29 -2.46
N PRO A 503 13.20 8.14 -3.31
CA PRO A 503 12.83 8.21 -4.72
C PRO A 503 13.32 6.96 -5.46
N ASN A 504 12.48 6.43 -6.35
CA ASN A 504 12.86 5.41 -7.32
C ASN A 504 14.07 5.89 -8.14
N ALA A 505 15.07 5.04 -8.28
CA ALA A 505 16.30 5.32 -9.01
C ALA A 505 16.88 4.02 -9.59
N PRO A 506 17.65 4.07 -10.69
CA PRO A 506 18.20 2.88 -11.33
C PRO A 506 19.44 2.40 -10.56
N TYR A 507 19.26 1.52 -9.58
CA TYR A 507 20.37 0.84 -8.90
C TYR A 507 20.88 -0.33 -9.72
N THR A 508 20.00 -1.28 -10.01
CA THR A 508 20.34 -2.53 -10.70
C THR A 508 19.48 -2.78 -11.94
N ALA A 509 18.40 -2.02 -12.13
CA ALA A 509 17.55 -2.08 -13.32
C ALA A 509 16.86 -0.74 -13.57
N GLU A 510 16.54 -0.49 -14.84
CA GLU A 510 15.67 0.63 -15.25
C GLU A 510 14.23 0.32 -14.82
N SER A 511 13.78 0.97 -13.75
CA SER A 511 12.47 0.78 -13.12
C SER A 511 11.45 1.86 -13.50
N ASN A 512 11.80 2.80 -14.36
CA ASN A 512 10.97 3.93 -14.82
C ASN A 512 10.01 3.54 -15.98
N THR A 513 9.38 2.37 -15.89
CA THR A 513 8.40 1.90 -16.89
C THR A 513 7.17 2.82 -16.95
N SER A 514 6.46 2.84 -18.07
CA SER A 514 5.24 3.64 -18.20
C SER A 514 4.17 3.21 -17.18
N THR A 515 3.43 4.17 -16.62
CA THR A 515 2.26 3.91 -15.75
C THR A 515 1.20 3.05 -16.47
N PHE A 516 1.12 3.15 -17.79
CA PHE A 516 0.17 2.41 -18.63
C PHE A 516 0.73 1.11 -19.20
N GLN A 517 1.93 0.68 -18.78
CA GLN A 517 2.40 -0.65 -19.10
C GLN A 517 1.65 -1.67 -18.22
N LEU A 518 0.81 -2.50 -18.84
CA LEU A 518 -0.08 -3.45 -18.16
C LEU A 518 0.39 -4.90 -18.23
N ALA A 519 1.57 -5.16 -18.80
CA ALA A 519 2.17 -6.49 -18.88
C ALA A 519 3.69 -6.43 -18.70
N TYR A 520 4.22 -7.35 -17.91
CA TYR A 520 5.63 -7.46 -17.51
C TYR A 520 6.06 -8.90 -17.67
N LYS A 521 7.22 -9.13 -18.29
CA LYS A 521 7.87 -10.45 -18.18
C LYS A 521 8.26 -10.69 -16.71
N ASP A 522 8.20 -11.93 -16.25
CA ASP A 522 8.62 -12.30 -14.87
C ASP A 522 9.99 -11.71 -14.51
N GLN A 523 10.96 -11.83 -15.44
CA GLN A 523 12.30 -11.29 -15.23
C GLN A 523 12.29 -9.77 -15.03
N GLN A 524 11.52 -9.03 -15.84
CA GLN A 524 11.41 -7.57 -15.70
C GLN A 524 10.76 -7.19 -14.36
N ARG A 525 9.66 -7.89 -13.98
CA ARG A 525 9.01 -7.71 -12.68
C ARG A 525 10.01 -7.92 -11.54
N ASP A 526 10.75 -9.03 -11.58
CA ASP A 526 11.67 -9.41 -10.52
C ASP A 526 12.90 -8.48 -10.45
N ASP A 527 13.40 -8.00 -11.59
CA ASP A 527 14.48 -7.02 -11.68
C ASP A 527 14.08 -5.66 -11.09
N ILE A 528 12.85 -5.20 -11.34
CA ILE A 528 12.34 -3.95 -10.76
C ILE A 528 12.12 -4.10 -9.25
N ILE A 529 11.62 -5.24 -8.78
CA ILE A 529 11.50 -5.53 -7.34
C ILE A 529 12.88 -5.54 -6.68
N LEU A 530 13.89 -6.16 -7.31
CA LEU A 530 15.25 -6.15 -6.81
C LEU A 530 15.84 -4.72 -6.81
N ASN A 531 15.54 -3.94 -7.83
CA ASN A 531 15.93 -2.53 -7.89
C ASN A 531 15.35 -1.73 -6.72
N GLY A 532 14.05 -1.84 -6.46
CA GLY A 532 13.40 -1.16 -5.32
C GLY A 532 13.97 -1.59 -3.96
N TYR A 533 14.34 -2.86 -3.82
CA TYR A 533 15.07 -3.36 -2.65
C TYR A 533 16.41 -2.63 -2.49
N ASN A 534 17.18 -2.50 -3.57
CA ASN A 534 18.49 -1.84 -3.58
C ASN A 534 18.38 -0.33 -3.37
N VAL A 535 17.34 0.33 -3.89
CA VAL A 535 17.06 1.76 -3.65
C VAL A 535 16.98 2.05 -2.15
N VAL A 536 16.15 1.30 -1.42
CA VAL A 536 15.90 1.61 0.00
C VAL A 536 17.00 1.11 0.93
N THR A 537 17.81 0.15 0.50
CA THR A 537 18.97 -0.36 1.27
C THR A 537 20.29 0.28 0.85
N GLN A 538 20.28 1.15 -0.17
CA GLN A 538 21.48 1.64 -0.85
C GLN A 538 22.43 0.51 -1.27
N GLY A 539 21.86 -0.51 -1.92
CA GLY A 539 22.57 -1.72 -2.34
C GLY A 539 23.14 -2.48 -1.16
N ASN A 540 22.33 -2.73 -0.11
CA ASN A 540 22.79 -3.38 1.13
C ASN A 540 23.94 -2.64 1.82
N ALA A 541 23.84 -1.30 1.87
CA ALA A 541 24.89 -0.40 2.34
C ALA A 541 26.20 -0.42 1.52
N SER A 542 26.16 -0.90 0.27
CA SER A 542 27.32 -0.87 -0.63
C SER A 542 27.57 0.53 -1.19
N ALA A 543 26.51 1.30 -1.46
CA ALA A 543 26.65 2.68 -1.96
C ALA A 543 27.00 3.67 -0.81
N ASP A 544 26.45 3.46 0.39
CA ASP A 544 26.86 4.16 1.60
C ASP A 544 26.82 3.20 2.82
N ALA A 545 27.99 2.89 3.36
CA ALA A 545 28.15 2.02 4.51
C ALA A 545 27.49 2.55 5.80
N ASN A 546 27.24 3.86 5.88
CA ASN A 546 26.57 4.50 7.03
C ASN A 546 25.06 4.56 6.88
N TRP A 547 24.50 4.23 5.71
CA TRP A 547 23.06 4.31 5.45
C TRP A 547 22.20 3.59 6.51
N PRO A 548 22.52 2.35 6.93
CA PRO A 548 21.77 1.68 8.00
C PRO A 548 21.75 2.48 9.30
N SER A 549 22.88 3.08 9.70
CA SER A 549 22.96 3.93 10.88
C SER A 549 22.10 5.19 10.73
N CYS A 550 22.06 5.77 9.52
CA CYS A 550 21.24 6.95 9.24
C CYS A 550 19.74 6.65 9.30
N VAL A 551 19.31 5.46 8.89
CA VAL A 551 17.95 4.95 9.11
C VAL A 551 17.65 4.85 10.61
N GLY A 552 18.57 4.30 11.41
CA GLY A 552 18.41 4.20 12.86
C GLY A 552 18.30 5.57 13.54
N CYS A 553 19.11 6.54 13.11
CA CYS A 553 19.04 7.92 13.59
C CYS A 553 17.71 8.60 13.25
N ALA A 554 17.20 8.41 12.03
CA ALA A 554 15.90 8.93 11.61
C ALA A 554 14.76 8.37 12.46
N ILE A 555 14.77 7.06 12.75
CA ILE A 555 13.78 6.40 13.63
C ILE A 555 13.83 6.97 15.05
N LEU A 556 15.02 7.19 15.61
CA LEU A 556 15.18 7.63 16.98
C LEU A 556 14.93 9.13 17.19
N GLN A 557 15.09 9.97 16.16
CA GLN A 557 15.15 11.43 16.28
C GLN A 557 14.09 12.02 17.21
N ARG A 558 12.81 11.88 16.87
CA ARG A 558 11.71 12.47 17.64
C ARG A 558 11.55 11.89 19.04
N SER A 559 11.75 10.59 19.16
CA SER A 559 11.72 9.91 20.45
C SER A 559 12.81 10.45 21.37
N THR A 560 14.04 10.62 20.87
CA THR A 560 15.16 11.15 21.66
C THR A 560 15.02 12.64 22.00
N GLU A 561 14.38 13.43 21.14
CA GLU A 561 13.99 14.81 21.47
C GLU A 561 13.00 14.83 22.65
N ARG A 562 11.95 13.99 22.62
CA ARG A 562 10.95 13.90 23.71
C ARG A 562 11.55 13.42 25.03
N THR A 563 12.50 12.49 24.99
CA THR A 563 13.13 11.93 26.19
C THR A 563 14.36 12.72 26.65
N ASN A 564 14.74 13.79 25.93
CA ASN A 564 15.97 14.55 26.16
C ASN A 564 17.22 13.65 26.17
N THR A 565 17.24 12.65 25.29
CA THR A 565 18.36 11.72 25.13
C THR A 565 19.28 12.21 24.01
N LYS A 566 20.58 12.29 24.28
CA LYS A 566 21.56 12.69 23.26
C LYS A 566 21.82 11.55 22.27
N LEU A 567 21.59 11.81 20.98
CA LEU A 567 21.98 10.91 19.89
C LEU A 567 23.52 10.87 19.71
N PRO A 568 24.08 9.74 19.22
CA PRO A 568 25.51 9.62 18.96
C PRO A 568 25.97 10.48 17.77
N ASP A 569 27.27 10.76 17.69
CA ASP A 569 27.85 11.64 16.66
C ASP A 569 27.64 11.16 15.21
N ILE A 570 27.47 9.84 15.01
CA ILE A 570 27.10 9.29 13.70
C ILE A 570 25.77 9.87 13.20
N CYS A 571 24.82 10.16 14.10
CA CYS A 571 23.55 10.79 13.71
C CYS A 571 23.74 12.22 13.23
N ASN A 572 24.67 12.99 13.81
CA ASN A 572 25.01 14.32 13.30
C ASN A 572 25.59 14.23 11.87
N THR A 573 26.40 13.20 11.60
CA THR A 573 26.93 12.94 10.25
C THR A 573 25.81 12.58 9.28
N CYS A 574 24.91 11.68 9.69
CA CYS A 574 23.74 11.30 8.91
C CYS A 574 22.85 12.50 8.57
N PHE A 575 22.52 13.33 9.56
CA PHE A 575 21.69 14.51 9.31
C PHE A 575 22.39 15.54 8.43
N LYS A 576 23.71 15.69 8.54
CA LYS A 576 24.47 16.54 7.61
C LYS A 576 24.44 16.03 6.17
N ASN A 577 24.44 14.72 5.96
CA ASN A 577 24.51 14.11 4.63
C ASN A 577 23.14 13.99 3.95
N TYR A 578 22.11 13.67 4.73
CA TYR A 578 20.79 13.31 4.23
C TYR A 578 19.75 14.41 4.39
N CYS A 579 19.86 15.28 5.41
CA CYS A 579 18.88 16.34 5.57
C CYS A 579 19.08 17.44 4.54
N TRP A 580 17.99 17.85 3.92
CA TRP A 580 17.99 19.10 3.16
C TRP A 580 18.30 20.26 4.12
N ASP A 581 19.31 21.06 3.77
CA ASP A 581 19.87 22.11 4.63
C ASP A 581 19.23 23.49 4.39
N GLY A 582 18.17 23.56 3.60
CA GLY A 582 17.48 24.79 3.24
C GLY A 582 18.05 25.53 2.04
N LYS A 583 19.13 25.06 1.42
CA LYS A 583 19.65 25.67 0.18
C LYS A 583 18.69 25.48 -0.98
N THR A 584 18.59 26.49 -1.83
CA THR A 584 17.77 26.47 -3.03
C THR A 584 18.60 26.73 -4.29
N ASN A 585 18.17 26.12 -5.39
CA ASN A 585 18.62 26.43 -6.74
C ASN A 585 17.44 26.23 -7.70
N SER A 586 16.64 27.28 -7.87
CA SER A 586 15.42 27.24 -8.68
C SER A 586 15.66 27.46 -10.18
N THR A 587 16.92 27.42 -10.66
CA THR A 587 17.24 27.52 -12.10
C THR A 587 16.76 26.28 -12.85
N THR A 588 16.43 26.40 -14.14
CA THR A 588 15.99 25.25 -14.94
C THR A 588 17.07 24.15 -14.95
N PRO A 589 16.76 22.94 -14.45
CA PRO A 589 17.71 21.83 -14.43
C PRO A 589 17.91 21.23 -15.83
N ALA A 590 19.00 20.51 -16.01
CA ALA A 590 19.16 19.63 -17.17
C ALA A 590 18.14 18.46 -17.11
N PRO A 591 17.81 17.82 -18.24
CA PRO A 591 17.03 16.59 -18.25
C PRO A 591 17.58 15.55 -17.27
N TYR A 592 16.70 14.88 -16.53
CA TYR A 592 17.10 13.88 -15.56
C TYR A 592 17.10 12.48 -16.18
N GLU A 593 18.29 12.06 -16.61
CA GLU A 593 18.59 10.76 -17.20
C GLU A 593 19.70 10.10 -16.36
N PRO A 594 19.37 9.47 -15.21
CA PRO A 594 20.36 8.79 -14.39
C PRO A 594 20.93 7.54 -15.08
N GLU A 595 22.19 7.23 -14.79
CA GLU A 595 22.80 5.94 -15.13
C GLU A 595 22.63 4.94 -13.97
N LEU A 596 22.77 3.65 -14.28
CA LEU A 596 22.77 2.58 -13.27
C LEU A 596 23.86 2.81 -12.20
N LEU A 597 23.47 2.83 -10.93
CA LEU A 597 24.38 3.07 -9.80
C LEU A 597 25.21 1.83 -9.41
N MET A 598 24.78 0.64 -9.82
CA MET A 598 25.45 -0.62 -9.57
C MET A 598 25.46 -1.46 -10.86
N GLU A 599 26.41 -2.40 -10.97
CA GLU A 599 26.38 -3.35 -12.08
C GLU A 599 25.04 -4.10 -12.08
N ALA A 600 24.43 -4.21 -13.27
CA ALA A 600 23.20 -4.98 -13.44
C ALA A 600 23.44 -6.39 -12.90
N SER A 601 22.69 -6.77 -11.86
CA SER A 601 22.80 -8.11 -11.33
C SER A 601 22.37 -9.09 -12.42
N THR A 602 23.27 -9.95 -12.90
CA THR A 602 22.83 -11.20 -13.53
C THR A 602 21.95 -11.88 -12.49
N SER A 603 20.66 -12.05 -12.76
CA SER A 603 19.67 -12.67 -11.88
C SER A 603 20.01 -14.15 -11.63
N GLY A 604 21.07 -14.36 -10.85
CA GLY A 604 21.48 -15.62 -10.26
C GLY A 604 20.80 -15.82 -8.92
N ALA A 605 19.53 -15.40 -8.78
CA ALA A 605 18.65 -16.05 -7.83
C ALA A 605 18.24 -17.36 -8.50
N SER A 606 19.04 -18.39 -8.24
CA SER A 606 18.61 -19.77 -8.34
C SER A 606 17.15 -19.83 -7.91
N LYS A 607 16.25 -20.11 -8.87
CA LYS A 607 15.16 -21.03 -8.56
C LYS A 607 15.83 -22.11 -7.73
N ASP A 608 15.45 -22.26 -6.47
CA ASP A 608 15.61 -23.53 -5.79
C ASP A 608 14.79 -24.52 -6.62
N GLN A 609 15.38 -24.96 -7.73
CA GLN A 609 15.10 -26.24 -8.30
C GLN A 609 15.44 -27.18 -7.16
N LEU A 610 14.40 -27.58 -6.41
CA LEU A 610 14.39 -28.84 -5.72
C LEU A 610 15.07 -29.83 -6.67
N ASN A 611 16.29 -30.20 -6.31
CA ASN A 611 17.16 -31.02 -7.11
C ASN A 611 16.62 -32.46 -7.06
N ARG A 612 15.47 -32.70 -7.74
CA ARG A 612 14.83 -34.01 -7.87
C ARG A 612 15.67 -34.95 -8.75
N THR A 613 16.67 -34.42 -9.45
CA THR A 613 17.60 -35.20 -10.29
C THR A 613 18.73 -35.84 -9.49
N ALA A 614 19.15 -35.26 -8.36
CA ALA A 614 20.17 -35.88 -7.48
C ALA A 614 19.60 -37.06 -6.66
N ALA A 615 18.31 -37.03 -6.29
CA ALA A 615 17.66 -38.13 -5.58
C ALA A 615 17.37 -39.35 -6.48
N VAL A 616 17.16 -39.14 -7.78
CA VAL A 616 16.92 -40.24 -8.74
C VAL A 616 18.21 -40.98 -9.10
N ILE A 617 19.36 -40.28 -9.12
CA ILE A 617 20.67 -40.93 -9.37
C ILE A 617 21.14 -41.71 -8.13
N ALA A 618 20.85 -41.23 -6.91
CA ALA A 618 21.18 -41.97 -5.69
C ALA A 618 20.30 -43.23 -5.47
N PHE A 619 19.03 -43.22 -5.92
CA PHE A 619 18.16 -44.41 -5.88
C PHE A 619 18.48 -45.42 -6.98
N ALA A 620 18.96 -44.98 -8.16
CA ALA A 620 19.36 -45.89 -9.24
C ALA A 620 20.67 -46.64 -8.91
N VAL A 621 21.58 -46.05 -8.14
CA VAL A 621 22.85 -46.70 -7.75
C VAL A 621 22.66 -47.70 -6.60
N MET A 622 21.65 -47.54 -5.74
CA MET A 622 21.34 -48.53 -4.70
C MET A 622 20.59 -49.77 -5.20
N PHE A 623 19.90 -49.69 -6.35
CA PHE A 623 19.19 -50.85 -6.92
C PHE A 623 20.09 -51.77 -7.77
N PHE A 624 21.29 -51.32 -8.15
CA PHE A 624 22.27 -52.13 -8.91
C PHE A 624 23.33 -52.83 -8.03
N MET A 625 23.24 -52.74 -6.71
CA MET A 625 24.12 -53.47 -5.77
C MET A 625 23.42 -54.58 -4.98
N THR A 626 22.18 -54.93 -5.33
CA THR A 626 21.48 -56.11 -4.78
C THR A 626 20.69 -56.87 -5.86
N ILE A 627 21.41 -57.35 -6.87
CA ILE A 627 21.09 -58.58 -7.64
C ILE A 627 22.40 -59.33 -7.86
#